data_AF-A0A9E5JU88-F1
#
_entry.id   AF-A0A9E5JU88-F1
#
_cell.length_a   1.000
_cell.length_b   1.000
_cell.length_c   1.000
_cell.angle_alpha   90.00
_cell.angle_beta   90.00
_cell.angle_gamma   90.00
#
_symmetry.space_group_name_H-M   'P 1'
#
loop_
_entity.id
_entity.type
_entity.pdbx_description
1 polymer ?
#
loop_
_entity_poly.entity_id
_entity_poly.type
_entity_poly.pdbx_seq_one_letter_code
_entity_poly.pdbx_strand_id
1 'polypeptide(L)'
;MFKRYCLMLMMPAWLISQACWADAEAEVHKLQQQWAQANYTLQGKPQLEAYDALLLSAEQAKSAYPDDAGVLIWSGIIQSSYAGVKGGLGALKYAKASKKDLEQAMEIDANALEGSAYTSLGTLYFKVPGWPLGFGDDDKAKQLLTQALKVNPQGIDPNYFYAEYLKEEGHYKAAGSYYQKALQAPSRPGRPLADAGRRKEIQNALNDIRNKLN
;
A
#
# COMPACT_ATOMS: atom_id res chain seq x y z
N MET A 1 21.30 14.59 65.54
CA MET A 1 22.09 14.34 64.32
C MET A 1 21.19 13.69 63.28
N PHE A 2 20.96 14.37 62.17
CA PHE A 2 20.10 13.95 61.05
C PHE A 2 20.69 12.73 60.30
N LYS A 3 19.90 11.68 60.07
CA LYS A 3 20.17 10.70 59.00
C LYS A 3 19.26 11.02 57.82
N ARG A 4 19.91 11.34 56.69
CA ARG A 4 19.33 11.73 55.41
C ARG A 4 18.62 10.54 54.76
N TYR A 5 17.35 10.69 54.40
CA TYR A 5 16.68 9.78 53.47
C TYR A 5 17.15 10.11 52.05
N CYS A 6 17.77 9.13 51.38
CA CYS A 6 18.10 9.21 49.96
C CYS A 6 16.86 8.76 49.18
N LEU A 7 16.04 9.72 48.73
CA LEU A 7 14.93 9.45 47.83
C LEU A 7 15.52 9.22 46.43
N MET A 8 15.74 7.97 46.04
CA MET A 8 16.03 7.59 44.67
C MET A 8 14.78 7.87 43.82
N LEU A 9 14.79 8.99 43.10
CA LEU A 9 13.85 9.28 42.01
C LEU A 9 14.13 8.29 40.86
N MET A 10 13.32 7.24 40.75
CA MET A 10 13.19 6.47 39.50
C MET A 10 12.53 7.37 38.46
N MET A 11 13.35 7.99 37.59
CA MET A 11 12.86 8.67 36.39
C MET A 11 12.24 7.64 35.43
N PRO A 12 11.04 7.88 34.88
CA PRO A 12 10.32 6.88 34.10
C PRO A 12 10.90 6.78 32.68
N ALA A 13 11.26 5.59 32.25
CA ALA A 13 11.75 5.24 30.91
C ALA A 13 10.67 5.37 29.79
N TRP A 14 9.64 6.19 29.98
CA TRP A 14 8.46 6.28 29.10
C TRP A 14 8.55 7.34 28.01
N LEU A 15 9.55 8.23 28.04
CA LEU A 15 9.66 9.31 27.06
C LEU A 15 10.37 8.91 25.76
N ILE A 16 11.14 7.81 25.74
CA ILE A 16 11.94 7.44 24.56
C ILE A 16 11.08 6.75 23.49
N SER A 17 10.07 5.97 23.88
CA SER A 17 9.24 5.25 22.91
C SER A 17 8.45 6.22 22.03
N GLN A 18 7.83 7.27 22.59
CA GLN A 18 6.94 8.16 21.84
C GLN A 18 7.62 8.94 20.72
N ALA A 19 8.91 9.27 20.85
CA ALA A 19 9.64 10.01 19.81
C ALA A 19 9.83 9.16 18.54
N CYS A 20 10.17 7.87 18.70
CA CYS A 20 10.41 6.95 17.59
C CYS A 20 9.15 6.73 16.71
N TRP A 21 7.97 6.65 17.33
CA TRP A 21 6.70 6.47 16.58
C TRP A 21 6.35 7.70 15.74
N ALA A 22 6.56 8.91 16.28
CA ALA A 22 6.28 10.14 15.55
C ALA A 22 7.21 10.30 14.33
N ASP A 23 8.46 9.87 14.44
CA ASP A 23 9.43 9.92 13.34
C ASP A 23 9.09 8.89 12.24
N ALA A 24 8.62 7.69 12.61
CA ALA A 24 8.16 6.68 11.65
C ALA A 24 6.91 7.14 10.87
N GLU A 25 5.93 7.72 11.56
CA GLU A 25 4.71 8.27 10.92
C GLU A 25 5.06 9.38 9.91
N ALA A 26 6.01 10.26 10.27
CA ALA A 26 6.47 11.32 9.37
C ALA A 26 7.15 10.76 8.11
N GLU A 27 7.99 9.72 8.24
CA GLU A 27 8.59 9.05 7.09
C GLU A 27 7.55 8.32 6.25
N VAL A 28 6.56 7.66 6.86
CA VAL A 28 5.42 7.09 6.14
C VAL A 28 4.74 8.17 5.29
N HIS A 29 4.37 9.30 5.89
CA HIS A 29 3.69 10.40 5.20
C HIS A 29 4.50 10.92 4.00
N LYS A 30 5.81 11.11 4.18
CA LYS A 30 6.74 11.51 3.12
C LYS A 30 6.78 10.52 1.97
N LEU A 31 6.87 9.21 2.25
CA LEU A 31 6.82 8.16 1.23
C LEU A 31 5.49 8.19 0.45
N GLN A 32 4.34 8.41 1.12
CA GLN A 32 3.04 8.49 0.43
C GLN A 32 2.98 9.67 -0.53
N GLN A 33 3.49 10.83 -0.12
CA GLN A 33 3.48 12.04 -0.95
C GLN A 33 4.39 11.89 -2.17
N GLN A 34 5.61 11.38 -1.98
CA GLN A 34 6.55 11.13 -3.07
C GLN A 34 6.01 10.06 -4.04
N TRP A 35 5.40 8.99 -3.53
CA TRP A 35 4.72 8.00 -4.35
C TRP A 35 3.59 8.62 -5.17
N ALA A 36 2.74 9.45 -4.57
CA ALA A 36 1.63 10.08 -5.29
C ALA A 36 2.13 10.98 -6.43
N GLN A 37 3.21 11.73 -6.21
CA GLN A 37 3.87 12.52 -7.26
C GLN A 37 4.39 11.61 -8.38
N ALA A 38 5.20 10.61 -8.06
CA ALA A 38 5.75 9.71 -9.07
C ALA A 38 4.66 8.97 -9.85
N ASN A 39 3.62 8.49 -9.17
CA ASN A 39 2.59 7.66 -9.76
C ASN A 39 1.58 8.45 -10.61
N TYR A 40 1.19 9.65 -10.17
CA TYR A 40 0.06 10.36 -10.76
C TYR A 40 0.43 11.58 -11.61
N THR A 41 1.64 12.12 -11.50
CA THR A 41 2.04 13.32 -12.27
C THR A 41 3.10 13.07 -13.31
N LEU A 42 3.82 11.95 -13.23
CA LEU A 42 4.91 11.60 -14.14
C LEU A 42 4.55 10.41 -15.02
N GLN A 43 5.17 10.30 -16.19
CA GLN A 43 5.02 9.17 -17.11
C GLN A 43 6.35 8.88 -17.81
N GLY A 44 6.53 7.65 -18.28
CA GLY A 44 7.71 7.25 -19.06
C GLY A 44 9.01 7.36 -18.25
N LYS A 45 10.08 7.86 -18.88
CA LYS A 45 11.43 7.94 -18.27
C LYS A 45 11.45 8.74 -16.95
N PRO A 46 10.87 9.96 -16.85
CA PRO A 46 10.80 10.69 -15.59
C PRO A 46 10.13 9.91 -14.45
N GLN A 47 9.11 9.11 -14.75
CA GLN A 47 8.44 8.30 -13.76
C GLN A 47 9.36 7.19 -13.22
N LEU A 48 10.09 6.52 -14.10
CA LEU A 48 11.06 5.48 -13.71
C LEU A 48 12.17 6.06 -12.83
N GLU A 49 12.72 7.22 -13.19
CA GLU A 49 13.77 7.91 -12.41
C GLU A 49 13.25 8.34 -11.02
N ALA A 50 12.01 8.84 -10.94
CA ALA A 50 11.38 9.18 -9.68
C ALA A 50 11.18 7.95 -8.78
N TYR A 51 10.78 6.82 -9.36
CA TYR A 51 10.66 5.56 -8.61
C TYR A 51 12.02 5.01 -8.17
N ASP A 52 13.08 5.14 -8.97
CA ASP A 52 14.42 4.71 -8.56
C ASP A 52 14.89 5.48 -7.30
N ALA A 53 14.66 6.80 -7.25
CA ALA A 53 14.94 7.61 -6.06
C ALA A 53 14.03 7.24 -4.87
N LEU A 54 12.75 6.94 -5.14
CA LEU A 54 11.78 6.57 -4.12
C LEU A 54 12.07 5.21 -3.49
N LEU A 55 12.58 4.25 -4.27
CA LEU A 55 13.04 2.94 -3.77
C LEU A 55 14.19 3.10 -2.77
N LEU A 56 15.14 4.01 -3.04
CA LEU A 56 16.22 4.32 -2.09
C LEU A 56 15.67 4.92 -0.79
N SER A 57 14.69 5.83 -0.90
CA SER A 57 14.05 6.44 0.27
C SER A 57 13.29 5.41 1.11
N ALA A 58 12.58 4.49 0.46
CA ALA A 58 11.86 3.40 1.14
C ALA A 58 12.82 2.44 1.86
N GLU A 59 13.97 2.11 1.26
CA GLU A 59 14.96 1.24 1.90
C GLU A 59 15.65 1.92 3.09
N GLN A 60 15.91 3.24 3.00
CA GLN A 60 16.41 4.02 4.13
C GLN A 60 15.41 4.05 5.29
N ALA A 61 14.12 4.30 4.99
CA ALA A 61 13.07 4.27 6.00
C ALA A 61 12.96 2.89 6.66
N LYS A 62 12.97 1.80 5.88
CA LYS A 62 12.98 0.43 6.41
C LYS A 62 14.19 0.13 7.27
N SER A 63 15.37 0.63 6.89
CA SER A 63 16.59 0.43 7.68
C SER A 63 16.53 1.16 9.02
N ALA A 64 15.88 2.32 9.06
CA ALA A 64 15.67 3.09 10.28
C ALA A 64 14.54 2.54 11.17
N TYR A 65 13.49 2.00 10.55
CA TYR A 65 12.27 1.51 11.23
C TYR A 65 11.90 0.10 10.74
N PRO A 66 12.73 -0.92 11.02
CA PRO A 66 12.56 -2.26 10.44
C PRO A 66 11.32 -3.01 10.95
N ASP A 67 10.80 -2.61 12.12
CA ASP A 67 9.65 -3.22 12.79
C ASP A 67 8.39 -2.34 12.73
N ASP A 68 8.39 -1.28 11.92
CA ASP A 68 7.21 -0.44 11.69
C ASP A 68 6.38 -0.96 10.52
N ALA A 69 5.15 -1.40 10.81
CA ALA A 69 4.24 -1.95 9.79
C ALA A 69 3.91 -0.92 8.69
N GLY A 70 3.77 0.36 9.04
CA GLY A 70 3.46 1.43 8.09
C GLY A 70 4.57 1.65 7.07
N VAL A 71 5.83 1.68 7.53
CA VAL A 71 7.02 1.81 6.70
C VAL A 71 7.16 0.60 5.77
N LEU A 72 6.98 -0.61 6.29
CA LEU A 72 7.01 -1.83 5.49
C LEU A 72 5.89 -1.87 4.44
N ILE A 73 4.67 -1.47 4.81
CA ILE A 73 3.54 -1.35 3.87
C ILE A 73 3.87 -0.39 2.74
N TRP A 74 4.40 0.81 3.04
CA TRP A 74 4.71 1.79 2.02
C TRP A 74 5.88 1.38 1.12
N SER A 75 6.90 0.72 1.67
CA SER A 75 7.93 0.11 0.83
C SER A 75 7.34 -0.95 -0.10
N GLY A 76 6.45 -1.80 0.42
CA GLY A 76 5.70 -2.77 -0.36
C GLY A 76 4.92 -2.11 -1.51
N ILE A 77 4.13 -1.06 -1.22
CA ILE A 77 3.35 -0.32 -2.23
C ILE A 77 4.24 0.31 -3.30
N ILE A 78 5.37 0.92 -2.90
CA ILE A 78 6.32 1.55 -3.83
C ILE A 78 6.91 0.50 -4.77
N GLN A 79 7.34 -0.64 -4.22
CA GLN A 79 7.94 -1.72 -5.01
C GLN A 79 6.94 -2.38 -5.97
N SER A 80 5.69 -2.60 -5.55
CA SER A 80 4.65 -3.16 -6.43
C SER A 80 4.26 -2.18 -7.53
N SER A 81 4.14 -0.90 -7.21
CA SER A 81 3.84 0.15 -8.20
C SER A 81 4.97 0.28 -9.23
N TYR A 82 6.22 0.27 -8.78
CA TYR A 82 7.37 0.30 -9.68
C TYR A 82 7.47 -0.97 -10.54
N ALA A 83 7.16 -2.15 -10.00
CA ALA A 83 7.07 -3.38 -10.79
C ALA A 83 6.07 -3.22 -11.95
N GLY A 84 4.90 -2.65 -11.67
CA GLY A 84 3.87 -2.35 -12.68
C GLY A 84 4.35 -1.37 -13.75
N VAL A 85 4.98 -0.26 -13.35
CA VAL A 85 5.50 0.75 -14.28
C VAL A 85 6.66 0.22 -15.13
N LYS A 86 7.59 -0.52 -14.51
CA LYS A 86 8.79 -1.05 -15.17
C LYS A 86 8.44 -2.13 -16.18
N GLY A 87 7.50 -3.01 -15.83
CA GLY A 87 7.11 -4.16 -16.65
C GLY A 87 8.27 -5.12 -16.98
N GLY A 88 7.97 -6.12 -17.81
CA GLY A 88 8.94 -7.08 -18.31
C GLY A 88 9.61 -7.96 -17.25
N LEU A 89 10.63 -8.73 -17.67
CA LEU A 89 11.29 -9.73 -16.82
C LEU A 89 11.96 -9.12 -15.58
N GLY A 90 12.38 -7.85 -15.66
CA GLY A 90 13.03 -7.14 -14.56
C GLY A 90 12.09 -6.67 -13.45
N ALA A 91 10.77 -6.68 -13.66
CA ALA A 91 9.78 -6.25 -12.68
C ALA A 91 9.59 -7.26 -11.54
N LEU A 92 9.77 -8.56 -11.82
CA LEU A 92 9.45 -9.64 -10.88
C LEU A 92 10.23 -9.56 -9.56
N LYS A 93 11.48 -9.08 -9.59
CA LYS A 93 12.28 -8.93 -8.36
C LYS A 93 11.66 -7.91 -7.40
N TYR A 94 11.05 -6.84 -7.92
CA TYR A 94 10.36 -5.82 -7.12
C TYR A 94 9.01 -6.32 -6.62
N ALA A 95 8.27 -7.10 -7.43
CA ALA A 95 7.06 -7.76 -6.96
C ALA A 95 7.34 -8.74 -5.81
N LYS A 96 8.44 -9.51 -5.88
CA LYS A 96 8.86 -10.43 -4.80
C LYS A 96 9.28 -9.72 -3.53
N ALA A 97 10.05 -8.63 -3.66
CA ALA A 97 10.48 -7.86 -2.51
C ALA A 97 9.30 -7.06 -1.89
N SER A 98 8.35 -6.59 -2.70
CA SER A 98 7.08 -6.05 -2.25
C SER A 98 6.27 -7.07 -1.43
N LYS A 99 6.11 -8.30 -1.95
CA LYS A 99 5.45 -9.39 -1.24
C LYS A 99 6.08 -9.63 0.13
N LYS A 100 7.42 -9.71 0.20
CA LYS A 100 8.15 -9.92 1.46
C LYS A 100 7.85 -8.82 2.48
N ASP A 101 7.93 -7.56 2.07
CA ASP A 101 7.72 -6.42 2.98
C ASP A 101 6.26 -6.36 3.47
N LEU A 102 5.29 -6.66 2.60
CA LEU A 102 3.87 -6.71 2.96
C LEU A 102 3.55 -7.88 3.91
N GLU A 103 4.14 -9.05 3.69
CA GLU A 103 3.98 -10.20 4.59
C GLU A 103 4.57 -9.89 5.97
N GLN A 104 5.76 -9.29 6.04
CA GLN A 104 6.37 -8.87 7.31
C GLN A 104 5.51 -7.81 8.02
N ALA A 105 4.96 -6.84 7.28
CA ALA A 105 4.05 -5.86 7.89
C ALA A 105 2.80 -6.51 8.48
N MET A 106 2.26 -7.55 7.83
CA MET A 106 1.10 -8.29 8.33
C MET A 106 1.40 -9.12 9.59
N GLU A 107 2.64 -9.58 9.75
CA GLU A 107 3.08 -10.23 11.00
C GLU A 107 3.13 -9.24 12.18
N ILE A 108 3.45 -7.98 11.91
CA ILE A 108 3.52 -6.91 12.92
C ILE A 108 2.12 -6.37 13.26
N ASP A 109 1.41 -5.87 12.24
CA ASP A 109 0.04 -5.40 12.35
C ASP A 109 -0.66 -5.47 10.98
N ALA A 110 -1.44 -6.54 10.77
CA ALA A 110 -2.20 -6.73 9.54
C ALA A 110 -3.29 -5.69 9.29
N ASN A 111 -3.74 -4.95 10.32
CA ASN A 111 -4.75 -3.91 10.19
C ASN A 111 -4.14 -2.51 10.05
N ALA A 112 -2.81 -2.38 10.14
CA ALA A 112 -2.11 -1.12 9.96
C ALA A 112 -2.52 -0.46 8.64
N LEU A 113 -2.64 0.87 8.69
CA LEU A 113 -3.09 1.69 7.55
C LEU A 113 -4.40 1.15 6.93
N GLU A 114 -5.36 0.80 7.77
CA GLU A 114 -6.69 0.30 7.38
C GLU A 114 -6.62 -0.97 6.51
N GLY A 115 -5.68 -1.88 6.83
CA GLY A 115 -5.52 -3.13 6.11
C GLY A 115 -4.90 -2.97 4.71
N SER A 116 -4.11 -1.92 4.49
CA SER A 116 -3.48 -1.65 3.19
C SER A 116 -2.61 -2.82 2.70
N ALA A 117 -2.00 -3.58 3.61
CA ALA A 117 -1.20 -4.76 3.26
C ALA A 117 -2.04 -5.83 2.54
N TYR A 118 -3.26 -6.10 3.02
CA TYR A 118 -4.19 -7.03 2.37
C TYR A 118 -4.52 -6.60 0.93
N THR A 119 -4.77 -5.30 0.74
CA THR A 119 -5.10 -4.75 -0.58
C THR A 119 -3.95 -4.91 -1.56
N SER A 120 -2.74 -4.50 -1.15
CA SER A 120 -1.56 -4.54 -2.01
C SER A 120 -1.10 -5.95 -2.30
N LEU A 121 -1.06 -6.82 -1.28
CA LEU A 121 -0.63 -8.20 -1.45
C LEU A 121 -1.64 -9.00 -2.27
N GLY A 122 -2.95 -8.82 -2.03
CA GLY A 122 -4.00 -9.39 -2.85
C GLY A 122 -3.89 -8.97 -4.32
N THR A 123 -3.55 -7.71 -4.56
CA THR A 123 -3.31 -7.19 -5.93
C THR A 123 -2.14 -7.86 -6.61
N LEU A 124 -1.01 -8.06 -5.90
CA LEU A 124 0.13 -8.78 -6.47
C LEU A 124 -0.22 -10.20 -6.87
N TYR A 125 -1.03 -10.90 -6.07
CA TYR A 125 -1.36 -12.30 -6.33
C TYR A 125 -2.14 -12.52 -7.64
N PHE A 126 -2.99 -11.59 -8.08
CA PHE A 126 -3.67 -11.75 -9.38
C PHE A 126 -2.93 -11.07 -10.55
N LYS A 127 -2.05 -10.10 -10.28
CA LYS A 127 -1.28 -9.40 -11.33
C LYS A 127 0.04 -10.07 -11.71
N VAL A 128 0.66 -10.81 -10.79
CA VAL A 128 1.96 -11.46 -11.01
C VAL A 128 1.73 -12.84 -11.64
N PRO A 129 2.58 -13.31 -12.59
CA PRO A 129 2.45 -14.67 -13.12
C PRO A 129 2.53 -15.75 -12.03
N GLY A 130 1.81 -16.84 -12.23
CA GLY A 130 1.88 -18.03 -11.36
C GLY A 130 3.19 -18.82 -11.51
N TRP A 131 3.25 -19.95 -10.82
CA TRP A 131 4.37 -20.89 -10.91
C TRP A 131 4.54 -21.43 -12.36
N PRO A 132 5.78 -21.60 -12.88
CA PRO A 132 7.07 -21.46 -12.20
C PRO A 132 7.70 -20.07 -12.27
N LEU A 133 7.08 -19.10 -12.95
CA LEU A 133 7.69 -17.79 -13.18
C LEU A 133 7.59 -16.88 -11.96
N GLY A 134 6.42 -16.83 -11.32
CA GLY A 134 6.17 -15.96 -10.18
C GLY A 134 5.42 -16.67 -9.06
N PHE A 135 4.63 -15.90 -8.32
CA PHE A 135 3.89 -16.36 -7.14
C PHE A 135 2.39 -16.08 -7.24
N GLY A 136 1.89 -15.70 -8.42
CA GLY A 136 0.47 -15.43 -8.62
C GLY A 136 -0.41 -16.61 -8.24
N ASP A 137 -1.57 -16.31 -7.66
CA ASP A 137 -2.52 -17.24 -7.07
C ASP A 137 -3.86 -16.52 -6.85
N ASP A 138 -4.83 -16.73 -7.74
CA ASP A 138 -6.11 -16.01 -7.73
C ASP A 138 -6.98 -16.33 -6.51
N ASP A 139 -6.85 -17.53 -5.94
CA ASP A 139 -7.54 -17.90 -4.71
C ASP A 139 -7.02 -17.08 -3.53
N LYS A 140 -5.69 -16.92 -3.42
CA LYS A 140 -5.08 -16.02 -2.42
C LYS A 140 -5.42 -14.57 -2.67
N ALA A 141 -5.43 -14.13 -3.93
CA ALA A 141 -5.82 -12.77 -4.28
C ALA A 141 -7.23 -12.46 -3.76
N LYS A 142 -8.20 -13.33 -4.05
CA LYS A 142 -9.58 -13.21 -3.59
C LYS A 142 -9.69 -13.17 -2.06
N GLN A 143 -8.99 -14.06 -1.36
CA GLN A 143 -9.00 -14.12 0.09
C GLN A 143 -8.51 -12.79 0.71
N LEU A 144 -7.37 -12.29 0.24
CA LEU A 144 -6.75 -11.07 0.75
C LEU A 144 -7.58 -9.83 0.41
N LEU A 145 -8.07 -9.69 -0.82
CA LEU A 145 -8.90 -8.54 -1.21
C LEU A 145 -10.26 -8.54 -0.49
N THR A 146 -10.84 -9.72 -0.24
CA THR A 146 -12.05 -9.82 0.58
C THR A 146 -11.77 -9.41 2.03
N GLN A 147 -10.60 -9.77 2.58
CA GLN A 147 -10.19 -9.34 3.91
C GLN A 147 -9.96 -7.83 3.97
N ALA A 148 -9.34 -7.23 2.95
CA ALA A 148 -9.18 -5.78 2.83
C ALA A 148 -10.53 -5.05 2.88
N LEU A 149 -11.55 -5.57 2.19
CA LEU A 149 -12.91 -5.01 2.25
C LEU A 149 -13.58 -5.15 3.62
N LYS A 150 -13.27 -6.19 4.39
CA LYS A 150 -13.78 -6.33 5.76
C LYS A 150 -13.16 -5.30 6.70
N VAL A 151 -11.86 -5.05 6.54
CA VAL A 151 -11.13 -4.06 7.35
C VAL A 151 -11.53 -2.63 6.98
N ASN A 152 -11.62 -2.33 5.68
CA ASN A 152 -11.92 -0.99 5.17
C ASN A 152 -13.01 -1.02 4.08
N PRO A 153 -14.29 -1.22 4.47
CA PRO A 153 -15.39 -1.43 3.52
C PRO A 153 -15.74 -0.20 2.69
N GLN A 154 -15.41 1.01 3.17
CA GLN A 154 -15.69 2.28 2.49
C GLN A 154 -14.42 2.89 1.85
N GLY A 155 -13.29 2.20 1.92
CA GLY A 155 -12.01 2.69 1.43
C GLY A 155 -11.95 2.72 -0.09
N ILE A 156 -11.30 3.75 -0.64
CA ILE A 156 -11.14 3.93 -2.09
C ILE A 156 -10.32 2.80 -2.72
N ASP A 157 -9.15 2.49 -2.16
CA ASP A 157 -8.23 1.48 -2.68
C ASP A 157 -8.76 0.03 -2.57
N PRO A 158 -9.26 -0.46 -1.42
CA PRO A 158 -9.76 -1.84 -1.34
C PRO A 158 -10.96 -2.10 -2.26
N ASN A 159 -11.88 -1.13 -2.41
CA ASN A 159 -12.98 -1.25 -3.36
C ASN A 159 -12.49 -1.18 -4.83
N TYR A 160 -11.52 -0.31 -5.14
CA TYR A 160 -10.95 -0.22 -6.49
C TYR A 160 -10.23 -1.51 -6.90
N PHE A 161 -9.36 -2.05 -6.04
CA PHE A 161 -8.57 -3.23 -6.37
C PHE A 161 -9.39 -4.52 -6.35
N TYR A 162 -10.43 -4.63 -5.51
CA TYR A 162 -11.37 -5.73 -5.63
C TYR A 162 -12.19 -5.65 -6.93
N ALA A 163 -12.56 -4.44 -7.36
CA ALA A 163 -13.21 -4.25 -8.66
C ALA A 163 -12.28 -4.61 -9.84
N GLU A 164 -10.99 -4.25 -9.76
CA GLU A 164 -9.97 -4.69 -10.73
C GLU A 164 -9.90 -6.22 -10.82
N TYR A 165 -9.80 -6.91 -9.69
CA TYR A 165 -9.80 -8.37 -9.63
C TYR A 165 -11.07 -8.95 -10.29
N LEU A 166 -12.26 -8.48 -9.91
CA LEU A 166 -13.52 -8.92 -10.51
C LEU A 166 -13.59 -8.66 -12.02
N LYS A 167 -13.01 -7.56 -12.50
CA LYS A 167 -12.95 -7.23 -13.93
C LYS A 167 -12.07 -8.23 -14.68
N GLU A 168 -10.93 -8.62 -14.11
CA GLU A 168 -10.03 -9.62 -14.72
C GLU A 168 -10.65 -11.01 -14.75
N GLU A 169 -11.44 -11.37 -13.73
CA GLU A 169 -12.25 -12.59 -13.69
C GLU A 169 -13.49 -12.54 -14.62
N GLY A 170 -13.70 -11.44 -15.36
CA GLY A 170 -14.82 -11.26 -16.27
C GLY A 170 -16.17 -10.94 -15.59
N HIS A 171 -16.18 -10.68 -14.29
CA HIS A 171 -17.36 -10.30 -13.52
C HIS A 171 -17.68 -8.80 -13.62
N TYR A 172 -17.84 -8.29 -14.85
CA TYR A 172 -17.93 -6.86 -15.16
C TYR A 172 -19.03 -6.10 -14.40
N LYS A 173 -20.22 -6.69 -14.25
CA LYS A 173 -21.33 -6.05 -13.51
C LYS A 173 -20.97 -5.83 -12.04
N ALA A 174 -20.37 -6.85 -11.40
CA ALA A 174 -19.95 -6.76 -10.01
C ALA A 174 -18.77 -5.77 -9.86
N ALA A 175 -17.80 -5.83 -10.77
CA ALA A 175 -16.69 -4.87 -10.82
C ALA A 175 -17.21 -3.42 -10.89
N GLY A 176 -18.18 -3.14 -11.76
CA GLY A 176 -18.82 -1.82 -11.87
C GLY A 176 -19.41 -1.33 -10.54
N SER A 177 -20.09 -2.19 -9.78
CA SER A 177 -20.63 -1.82 -8.47
C SER A 177 -19.55 -1.47 -7.45
N TYR A 178 -18.43 -2.19 -7.42
CA TYR A 178 -17.32 -1.88 -6.52
C TYR A 178 -16.53 -0.64 -6.95
N TYR A 179 -16.36 -0.40 -8.25
CA TYR A 179 -15.80 0.86 -8.75
C TYR A 179 -16.67 2.07 -8.37
N GLN A 180 -18.01 1.95 -8.42
CA GLN A 180 -18.90 3.00 -7.95
C GLN A 180 -18.75 3.28 -6.45
N LYS A 181 -18.62 2.24 -5.62
CA LYS A 181 -18.31 2.40 -4.19
C LYS A 181 -16.98 3.11 -3.99
N ALA A 182 -15.93 2.70 -4.71
CA ALA A 182 -14.63 3.36 -4.66
C ALA A 182 -14.73 4.85 -5.05
N LEU A 183 -15.53 5.18 -6.07
CA LEU A 183 -15.74 6.56 -6.50
C LEU A 183 -16.46 7.41 -5.44
N GLN A 184 -17.28 6.80 -4.60
CA GLN A 184 -18.03 7.46 -3.52
C GLN A 184 -17.27 7.48 -2.18
N ALA A 185 -16.13 6.81 -2.10
CA ALA A 185 -15.32 6.73 -0.88
C ALA A 185 -14.96 8.14 -0.36
N PRO A 186 -14.92 8.36 0.97
CA PRO A 186 -14.47 9.61 1.57
C PRO A 186 -13.04 9.96 1.13
N SER A 187 -12.74 11.26 1.03
CA SER A 187 -11.37 11.71 0.78
C SER A 187 -10.49 11.45 2.00
N ARG A 188 -9.28 10.96 1.78
CA ARG A 188 -8.30 10.66 2.81
C ARG A 188 -7.54 11.93 3.20
N PRO A 189 -7.51 12.31 4.49
CA PRO A 189 -6.71 13.43 4.96
C PRO A 189 -5.25 13.33 4.51
N GLY A 190 -4.65 14.44 4.08
CA GLY A 190 -3.25 14.47 3.62
C GLY A 190 -2.98 13.82 2.25
N ARG A 191 -3.99 13.25 1.57
CA ARG A 191 -3.80 12.51 0.31
C ARG A 191 -4.59 13.05 -0.91
N PRO A 192 -4.74 14.37 -1.12
CA PRO A 192 -5.58 14.90 -2.21
C PRO A 192 -5.08 14.50 -3.61
N LEU A 193 -3.75 14.48 -3.83
CA LEU A 193 -3.18 14.09 -5.12
C LEU A 193 -3.46 12.61 -5.45
N ALA A 194 -3.24 11.73 -4.47
CA ALA A 194 -3.49 10.30 -4.65
C ALA A 194 -4.97 10.01 -4.90
N ASP A 195 -5.87 10.66 -4.15
CA ASP A 195 -7.31 10.48 -4.33
C ASP A 195 -7.81 11.01 -5.67
N ALA A 196 -7.32 12.18 -6.12
CA ALA A 196 -7.65 12.69 -7.44
C ALA A 196 -7.19 11.75 -8.56
N GLY A 197 -5.96 11.23 -8.45
CA GLY A 197 -5.42 10.23 -9.38
C GLY A 197 -6.24 8.96 -9.41
N ARG A 198 -6.53 8.37 -8.24
CA ARG A 198 -7.33 7.14 -8.12
C ARG A 198 -8.76 7.32 -8.63
N ARG A 199 -9.41 8.46 -8.35
CA ARG A 199 -10.76 8.76 -8.88
C ARG A 199 -10.78 8.84 -10.40
N LYS A 200 -9.72 9.36 -11.03
CA LYS A 200 -9.57 9.34 -12.49
C LYS A 200 -9.44 7.92 -13.03
N GLU A 201 -8.64 7.06 -12.39
CA GLU A 201 -8.52 5.64 -12.76
C GLU A 201 -9.86 4.91 -12.62
N ILE A 202 -10.60 5.15 -11.54
CA ILE A 202 -11.94 4.60 -11.32
C ILE A 202 -12.91 5.03 -12.44
N GLN A 203 -12.91 6.31 -12.80
CA GLN A 203 -13.77 6.82 -13.88
C GLN A 203 -13.44 6.16 -15.23
N ASN A 204 -12.16 6.00 -15.55
CA ASN A 204 -11.74 5.28 -16.74
C ASN A 204 -12.21 3.82 -16.72
N ALA A 205 -12.00 3.12 -15.59
CA ALA A 205 -12.42 1.73 -15.45
C ALA A 205 -13.95 1.57 -15.57
N LEU A 206 -14.75 2.50 -15.04
CA LEU A 206 -16.20 2.48 -15.22
C LEU A 206 -16.63 2.66 -16.68
N ASN A 207 -15.91 3.48 -17.45
CA ASN A 207 -16.15 3.61 -18.88
C ASN A 207 -15.80 2.32 -19.63
N ASP A 208 -14.71 1.65 -19.26
CA ASP A 208 -14.34 0.35 -19.82
C ASP A 208 -15.41 -0.72 -19.53
N ILE A 209 -15.92 -0.76 -18.29
CA ILE A 209 -17.03 -1.67 -17.92
C ILE A 209 -18.27 -1.38 -18.76
N ARG A 210 -18.63 -0.11 -18.98
CA ARG A 210 -19.78 0.25 -19.83
C ARG A 210 -19.61 -0.29 -21.25
N ASN A 211 -18.41 -0.15 -21.83
CA ASN A 211 -18.11 -0.64 -23.18
C ASN A 211 -18.14 -2.17 -23.28
N LYS A 212 -17.85 -2.89 -22.19
CA LYS A 212 -17.91 -4.36 -22.15
C LYS A 212 -19.32 -4.93 -21.95
N LEU A 213 -20.25 -4.13 -21.43
CA LEU A 213 -21.64 -4.54 -21.17
C LEU A 213 -22.62 -4.13 -22.26
N ASN A 214 -22.19 -3.27 -23.20
CA ASN A 214 -22.92 -2.91 -24.41
C ASN A 214 -22.62 -3.90 -25.53
#